data_AF-A0A6B0BQM3-F1
#
_entry.id   AF-A0A6B0BQM3-F1
#
_cell.length_a   1.000
_cell.length_b   1.000
_cell.length_c   1.000
_cell.angle_alpha   90.00
_cell.angle_beta   90.00
_cell.angle_gamma   90.00
#
_symmetry.space_group_name_H-M   'P 1'
#
loop_
_entity.id
_entity.type
_entity.pdbx_description
1 polymer ?
#
loop_
_entity_poly.entity_id
_entity_poly.type
_entity_poly.pdbx_seq_one_letter_code
_entity_poly.pdbx_strand_id
1 'polypeptide(L)'
;IEREKMSFGVINILLQFVMLKEDMKLPKAYILEIASNWKKKGIKTAKEAYNYAKKVNQPKNEGSSGNYQKRGSYYGQRNRISKEKTPKWLENRDKPSEEDSAKDNSVDDQQLEQDRQAFLDKLSKKWEEDSQ
;
A
#
# COMPACT_ATOMS: atom_id res chain seq x y z
N ILE A 1 -38.19 17.46 -17.53
CA ILE A 1 -37.27 16.30 -17.51
C ILE A 1 -37.68 15.39 -18.66
N GLU A 2 -37.09 15.56 -19.84
CA GLU A 2 -37.33 14.64 -20.94
C GLU A 2 -36.80 13.26 -20.53
N ARG A 3 -37.70 12.27 -20.47
CA ARG A 3 -37.31 10.88 -20.26
C ARG A 3 -36.72 10.38 -21.57
N GLU A 4 -35.41 10.46 -21.69
CA GLU A 4 -34.68 9.97 -22.86
C GLU A 4 -35.04 8.50 -23.07
N LYS A 5 -35.68 8.20 -24.22
CA LYS A 5 -36.12 6.84 -24.56
C LYS A 5 -34.91 6.02 -24.99
N MET A 6 -34.27 5.37 -24.02
CA MET A 6 -33.28 4.33 -24.26
C MET A 6 -34.00 2.98 -24.40
N SER A 7 -33.43 2.05 -25.19
CA SER A 7 -33.98 0.70 -25.31
C SER A 7 -34.02 0.01 -23.95
N PHE A 8 -35.13 -0.69 -23.63
CA PHE A 8 -35.26 -1.46 -22.39
C PHE A 8 -34.10 -2.43 -22.17
N GLY A 9 -33.57 -3.03 -23.25
CA GLY A 9 -32.42 -3.93 -23.15
C GLY A 9 -31.13 -3.22 -22.72
N VAL A 10 -30.93 -1.98 -23.17
CA VAL A 10 -29.78 -1.17 -22.74
C VAL A 10 -29.94 -0.75 -21.29
N ILE A 11 -31.14 -0.34 -20.89
CA ILE A 11 -31.47 0.04 -19.50
C ILE A 11 -31.22 -1.13 -18.55
N ASN A 12 -31.65 -2.34 -18.92
CA ASN A 12 -31.47 -3.52 -18.07
C ASN A 12 -29.98 -3.80 -17.80
N ILE A 13 -29.14 -3.71 -18.83
CA ILE A 13 -27.69 -3.92 -18.71
C ILE A 13 -27.04 -2.78 -17.94
N LEU A 14 -27.50 -1.55 -18.13
CA LEU A 14 -27.05 -0.41 -17.35
C LEU A 14 -27.32 -0.62 -15.85
N LEU A 15 -28.54 -1.03 -15.49
CA LEU A 15 -28.92 -1.31 -14.11
C LEU A 15 -28.05 -2.43 -13.52
N GLN A 16 -27.89 -3.53 -14.26
CA GLN A 16 -27.01 -4.63 -13.84
C GLN A 16 -25.58 -4.15 -13.60
N PHE A 17 -25.03 -3.34 -14.52
CA PHE A 17 -23.68 -2.79 -14.39
C PHE A 17 -23.53 -1.92 -13.13
N VAL A 18 -24.50 -1.05 -12.84
CA VAL A 18 -24.47 -0.19 -11.65
C VAL A 18 -24.58 -1.02 -10.38
N MET A 19 -25.49 -2.00 -10.33
CA MET A 19 -25.63 -2.88 -9.17
C MET A 19 -24.35 -3.63 -8.85
N LEU A 20 -23.65 -4.15 -9.87
CA LEU A 20 -22.39 -4.87 -9.66
C LEU A 20 -21.26 -3.95 -9.19
N LYS A 21 -21.34 -2.64 -9.43
CA LYS A 21 -20.31 -1.68 -9.09
C LYS A 21 -20.52 -1.01 -7.72
N GLU A 22 -21.78 -0.79 -7.34
CA GLU A 22 -22.19 -0.07 -6.13
C GLU A 22 -22.73 -1.02 -5.05
N ASP A 23 -22.25 -2.27 -5.01
CA ASP A 23 -22.65 -3.31 -4.05
C ASP A 23 -24.18 -3.47 -3.93
N MET A 24 -24.82 -3.75 -5.05
CA MET A 24 -26.27 -3.95 -5.19
C MET A 24 -27.14 -2.71 -4.92
N LYS A 25 -26.54 -1.51 -4.88
CA LYS A 25 -27.28 -0.25 -4.76
C LYS A 25 -27.63 0.33 -6.13
N LEU A 26 -28.67 1.16 -6.16
CA LEU A 26 -29.16 1.84 -7.36
C LEU A 26 -29.33 3.35 -7.12
N PRO A 27 -28.24 4.10 -6.86
CA PRO A 27 -28.32 5.54 -6.68
C PRO A 27 -28.79 6.22 -7.97
N LYS A 28 -29.96 6.87 -7.91
CA LYS A 28 -30.64 7.48 -9.07
C LYS A 28 -29.75 8.48 -9.82
N ALA A 29 -29.02 9.34 -9.10
CA ALA A 29 -28.15 10.35 -9.71
C ALA A 29 -27.05 9.69 -10.57
N TYR A 30 -26.40 8.64 -10.04
CA TYR A 30 -25.35 7.92 -10.72
C TYR A 30 -25.84 7.18 -11.97
N ILE A 31 -27.02 6.54 -11.88
CA ILE A 31 -27.64 5.86 -13.02
C ILE A 31 -27.93 6.86 -14.15
N LEU A 32 -28.46 8.04 -13.82
CA LEU A 32 -28.74 9.09 -14.80
C LEU A 32 -27.46 9.63 -15.45
N GLU A 33 -26.39 9.79 -14.68
CA GLU A 33 -25.09 10.22 -15.20
C GLU A 33 -24.51 9.20 -16.19
N ILE A 34 -24.52 7.92 -15.83
CA ILE A 34 -24.05 6.86 -16.73
C ILE A 34 -24.96 6.74 -17.95
N ALA A 35 -26.28 6.86 -17.79
CA ALA A 35 -27.23 6.85 -18.90
C ALA A 35 -26.92 7.96 -19.91
N SER A 36 -26.66 9.18 -19.42
CA SER A 36 -26.24 10.31 -20.27
C SER A 36 -24.94 10.00 -21.01
N ASN A 37 -23.96 9.39 -20.32
CA ASN A 37 -22.69 9.01 -20.92
C ASN A 37 -22.85 7.92 -22.01
N TRP A 38 -23.71 6.93 -21.80
CA TRP A 38 -23.96 5.86 -22.78
C TRP A 38 -24.70 6.38 -24.00
N LYS A 39 -25.63 7.34 -23.81
CA LYS A 39 -26.29 8.04 -24.92
C LYS A 39 -25.30 8.83 -25.76
N LYS A 40 -24.39 9.60 -25.13
CA LYS A 40 -23.31 10.33 -25.83
C LYS A 40 -22.40 9.39 -26.62
N LYS A 41 -22.20 8.16 -26.13
CA LYS A 41 -21.44 7.10 -26.83
C LYS A 41 -22.23 6.39 -27.93
N GLY A 42 -23.51 6.71 -28.11
CA GLY A 42 -24.34 6.16 -29.18
C GLY A 42 -24.73 4.69 -28.97
N ILE A 43 -24.71 4.19 -27.73
CA ILE A 43 -25.08 2.80 -27.42
C ILE A 43 -26.59 2.63 -27.59
N LYS A 44 -27.01 1.83 -28.57
CA LYS A 44 -28.43 1.64 -28.92
C LYS A 44 -28.94 0.24 -28.63
N THR A 45 -28.06 -0.76 -28.72
CA THR A 45 -28.43 -2.16 -28.56
C THR A 45 -27.95 -2.75 -27.24
N ALA A 46 -28.68 -3.75 -26.74
CA ALA A 46 -28.29 -4.47 -25.53
C ALA A 46 -26.90 -5.11 -25.70
N LYS A 47 -26.59 -5.66 -26.87
CA LYS A 47 -25.29 -6.27 -27.15
C LYS A 47 -24.13 -5.27 -27.06
N GLU A 48 -24.30 -4.07 -27.61
CA GLU A 48 -23.31 -2.98 -27.48
C GLU A 48 -23.11 -2.58 -26.02
N ALA A 49 -24.21 -2.41 -25.28
CA ALA A 49 -24.20 -2.05 -23.87
C ALA A 49 -23.44 -3.09 -23.03
N TYR A 50 -23.70 -4.37 -23.25
CA TYR A 50 -23.03 -5.47 -22.55
C TYR A 50 -21.51 -5.46 -22.82
N ASN A 51 -21.13 -5.36 -24.09
CA ASN A 51 -19.73 -5.32 -24.48
C ASN A 51 -19.01 -4.11 -23.89
N TYR A 52 -19.67 -2.96 -23.87
CA TYR A 52 -19.14 -1.75 -23.26
C TYR A 52 -18.99 -1.90 -21.74
N ALA A 53 -20.01 -2.37 -21.04
CA ALA A 53 -19.99 -2.61 -19.60
C ALA A 53 -18.85 -3.59 -19.21
N LYS A 54 -18.68 -4.67 -19.97
CA LYS A 54 -17.60 -5.64 -19.77
C LYS A 54 -16.21 -4.99 -19.92
N LYS A 55 -16.01 -4.15 -20.93
CA LYS A 55 -14.74 -3.41 -21.13
C LYS A 55 -14.46 -2.43 -19.99
N VAL A 56 -15.49 -1.77 -19.47
CA VAL A 56 -15.34 -0.81 -18.35
C VAL A 56 -15.06 -1.52 -17.04
N ASN A 57 -15.65 -2.69 -16.81
CA ASN A 57 -15.46 -3.47 -15.58
C ASN A 57 -14.18 -4.31 -15.58
N GLN A 58 -13.54 -4.50 -16.74
CA GLN A 58 -12.25 -5.16 -16.79
C GLN A 58 -11.22 -4.32 -16.03
N PRO A 59 -10.49 -4.90 -15.05
CA PRO A 59 -9.39 -4.21 -14.43
C PRO A 59 -8.42 -3.82 -15.56
N LYS A 60 -8.17 -2.52 -15.70
CA LYS A 60 -7.11 -2.07 -16.59
C LYS A 60 -5.83 -2.60 -15.98
N ASN A 61 -5.30 -3.69 -16.55
CA ASN A 61 -3.97 -4.16 -16.23
C ASN A 61 -3.00 -3.08 -16.72
N GLU A 62 -2.70 -2.11 -15.87
CA GLU A 62 -1.72 -1.05 -16.11
C GLU A 62 -0.31 -1.62 -16.36
N GLY A 63 -0.10 -2.93 -16.21
CA GLY A 63 1.15 -3.65 -16.49
C GLY A 63 1.36 -4.17 -17.91
N SER A 64 0.41 -4.06 -18.85
CA SER A 64 0.54 -4.66 -20.20
C SER A 64 0.70 -3.67 -21.36
N SER A 65 1.00 -2.40 -21.10
CA SER A 65 1.49 -1.45 -22.11
C SER A 65 3.02 -1.32 -22.11
N GLY A 66 3.72 -2.37 -21.68
CA GLY A 66 5.15 -2.57 -21.97
C GLY A 66 5.32 -3.46 -23.18
N ASN A 67 5.14 -2.92 -24.39
CA ASN A 67 5.66 -3.52 -25.62
C ASN A 67 7.20 -3.45 -25.63
N TYR A 68 7.86 -4.06 -24.64
CA TYR A 68 9.27 -4.39 -24.72
C TYR A 68 9.33 -5.87 -25.08
N GLN A 69 9.42 -6.12 -26.38
CA GLN A 69 9.66 -7.43 -26.94
C GLN A 69 10.85 -8.05 -26.21
N LYS A 70 10.61 -9.02 -25.32
CA LYS A 70 11.64 -9.94 -24.85
C LYS A 70 12.04 -10.84 -26.02
N ARG A 71 12.83 -10.28 -26.94
CA ARG A 71 13.76 -11.06 -27.75
C ARG A 71 14.99 -11.25 -26.89
N GLY A 72 15.34 -12.52 -26.68
CA GLY A 72 16.41 -12.92 -25.78
C GLY A 72 17.70 -12.14 -26.05
N SER A 73 18.32 -11.66 -24.98
CA SER A 73 19.74 -11.35 -25.00
C SER A 73 20.36 -12.07 -23.82
N TYR A 74 21.04 -13.15 -24.17
CA TYR A 74 21.80 -14.04 -23.34
C TYR A 74 23.14 -13.37 -22.97
N TYR A 75 23.15 -12.13 -22.46
CA TYR A 75 24.38 -11.46 -22.06
C TYR A 75 24.11 -10.41 -20.98
N GLY A 76 24.81 -10.55 -19.85
CA GLY A 76 25.12 -9.43 -18.96
C GLY A 76 24.34 -9.36 -17.66
N GLN A 77 24.73 -10.21 -16.71
CA GLN A 77 24.69 -9.91 -15.28
C GLN A 77 25.09 -8.45 -15.02
N ARG A 78 24.19 -7.69 -14.40
CA ARG A 78 24.48 -6.61 -13.44
C ARG A 78 23.16 -6.28 -12.75
N ASN A 79 22.91 -6.97 -11.64
CA ASN A 79 21.91 -6.51 -10.68
C ASN A 79 22.32 -5.10 -10.26
N ARG A 80 21.58 -4.09 -10.73
CA ARG A 80 21.67 -2.74 -10.18
C ARG A 80 21.03 -2.82 -8.79
N ILE A 81 21.81 -3.24 -7.78
CA ILE A 81 21.44 -2.97 -6.38
C ILE A 81 21.42 -1.45 -6.28
N SER A 82 20.21 -0.90 -6.21
CA SER A 82 20.00 0.51 -5.86
C SER A 82 20.38 0.64 -4.39
N LYS A 83 21.58 1.12 -4.09
CA LYS A 83 21.94 1.51 -2.73
C LYS A 83 21.27 2.86 -2.49
N GLU A 84 20.16 2.84 -1.76
CA GLU A 84 19.55 4.06 -1.25
C GLU A 84 20.56 4.78 -0.33
N LYS A 85 20.50 6.11 -0.25
CA LYS A 85 21.35 6.88 0.65
C LYS A 85 20.95 6.58 2.09
N THR A 86 21.62 5.62 2.72
CA THR A 86 21.45 5.34 4.13
C THR A 86 22.11 6.45 4.95
N PRO A 87 21.45 6.95 6.01
CA PRO A 87 22.07 7.94 6.88
C PRO A 87 23.27 7.34 7.62
N LYS A 88 24.31 8.14 7.86
CA LYS A 88 25.59 7.71 8.45
C LYS A 88 25.45 6.98 9.79
N TRP A 89 24.40 7.27 10.56
CA TRP A 89 24.15 6.61 11.85
C TRP A 89 23.83 5.12 11.70
N LEU A 90 23.31 4.67 10.55
CA LEU A 90 22.95 3.27 10.30
C LEU A 90 24.16 2.45 9.84
N GLU A 91 25.12 3.05 9.12
CA GLU A 91 26.32 2.36 8.63
C GLU A 91 27.28 1.97 9.75
N ASN A 92 27.26 2.72 10.85
CA ASN A 92 28.17 2.55 11.98
C ASN A 92 27.59 1.68 13.12
N ARG A 93 26.36 1.16 12.98
CA ARG A 93 25.77 0.32 14.03
C ARG A 93 26.47 -1.04 14.17
N ASP A 94 26.93 -1.58 13.05
CA ASP A 94 27.49 -2.94 12.98
C ASP A 94 29.02 -2.92 12.78
N LYS A 95 29.66 -1.74 12.86
CA LYS A 95 31.12 -1.56 12.79
C LYS A 95 31.59 -0.82 14.04
N PRO A 96 32.16 -1.51 15.05
CA PRO A 96 32.86 -0.81 16.11
C PRO A 96 34.09 -0.13 15.50
N SER A 97 34.07 1.20 15.38
CA SER A 97 35.24 1.99 15.00
C SER A 97 36.27 1.94 16.13
N GLU A 98 37.49 1.54 15.81
CA GLU A 98 38.67 1.46 16.71
C GLU A 98 39.16 2.84 17.23
N GLU A 99 38.37 3.91 17.07
CA GLU A 99 38.72 5.27 17.50
C GLU A 99 38.01 5.73 18.78
N ASP A 100 37.07 4.94 19.33
CA ASP A 100 36.40 5.26 20.60
C ASP A 100 36.95 4.49 21.82
N SER A 101 37.95 3.62 21.64
CA SER A 101 38.54 2.78 22.69
C SER A 101 39.71 3.44 23.45
N ALA A 102 39.72 4.78 23.57
CA ALA A 102 40.82 5.51 24.23
C ALA A 102 40.38 6.70 25.10
N LYS A 103 39.19 6.66 25.70
CA LYS A 103 38.81 7.57 26.79
C LYS A 103 38.29 6.80 28.02
N ASP A 104 39.23 6.52 28.91
CA ASP A 104 39.14 6.80 30.34
C ASP A 104 37.79 6.49 31.03
N ASN A 105 37.54 5.23 31.40
CA ASN A 105 36.34 4.81 32.16
C ASN A 105 36.59 3.74 33.24
N SER A 106 37.83 3.48 33.68
CA SER A 106 38.04 2.44 34.71
C SER A 106 37.54 2.84 36.11
N VAL A 107 37.40 4.14 36.39
CA VAL A 107 36.88 4.66 37.67
C VAL A 107 35.35 4.79 37.63
N ASP A 108 34.79 5.17 36.47
CA ASP A 108 33.35 5.35 36.28
C ASP A 108 32.60 3.99 36.31
N ASP A 109 33.23 2.92 35.80
CA ASP A 109 32.66 1.57 35.81
C ASP A 109 32.44 1.02 37.24
N GLN A 110 33.38 1.27 38.17
CA GLN A 110 33.22 0.81 39.56
C GLN A 110 32.12 1.57 40.31
N GLN A 111 31.96 2.87 40.04
CA GLN A 111 30.92 3.67 40.64
C GLN A 111 29.54 3.29 40.10
N LEU A 112 29.45 3.00 38.80
CA LEU A 112 28.24 2.51 38.15
C LEU A 112 27.77 1.16 38.73
N GLU A 113 28.71 0.25 39.01
CA GLU A 113 28.42 -1.05 39.62
C GLU A 113 27.86 -0.93 41.04
N GLN A 114 28.41 -0.01 41.85
CA GLN A 114 27.92 0.25 43.20
C GLN A 114 26.52 0.86 43.19
N ASP A 115 26.27 1.83 42.31
CA ASP A 115 24.94 2.44 42.14
C ASP A 115 23.90 1.42 41.69
N ARG A 116 24.29 0.51 40.79
CA ARG A 116 23.43 -0.59 40.34
C ARG A 116 23.06 -1.52 41.50
N GLN A 117 24.01 -1.91 42.33
CA GLN A 117 23.76 -2.78 43.49
C GLN A 117 22.85 -2.09 44.51
N ALA A 118 23.11 -0.83 44.85
CA ALA A 118 22.27 -0.06 45.77
C ALA A 118 20.82 0.10 45.26
N PHE A 119 20.63 0.20 43.95
CA PHE A 119 19.30 0.24 43.34
C PHE A 119 18.56 -1.10 43.46
N LEU A 120 19.26 -2.21 43.24
CA LEU A 120 18.69 -3.56 43.38
C LEU A 120 18.26 -3.84 44.82
N ASP A 121 19.06 -3.43 45.81
CA ASP A 121 18.72 -3.59 47.23
C ASP A 121 17.52 -2.72 47.64
N LYS A 122 17.39 -1.52 47.08
CA LYS A 122 16.19 -0.68 47.29
C LYS A 122 14.95 -1.33 46.69
N LEU A 123 15.07 -1.91 45.49
CA LEU A 123 13.97 -2.65 44.89
C LEU A 123 13.60 -3.83 45.77
N SER A 124 14.53 -4.73 46.11
CA SER A 124 14.21 -5.93 46.90
C SER A 124 13.50 -5.60 48.21
N LYS A 125 13.98 -4.60 48.96
CA LYS A 125 13.31 -4.13 50.18
C LYS A 125 11.89 -3.64 49.91
N LYS A 126 11.69 -2.84 48.87
CA LYS A 126 10.36 -2.35 48.49
C LYS A 126 9.40 -3.49 48.12
N TRP A 127 9.89 -4.51 47.41
CA TRP A 127 9.07 -5.69 47.07
C TRP A 127 8.77 -6.57 48.29
N GLU A 128 9.67 -6.66 49.28
CA GLU A 128 9.41 -7.35 50.56
C GLU A 128 8.39 -6.58 51.42
N GLU A 129 8.47 -5.25 51.48
CA GLU A 129 7.54 -4.39 52.22
C GLU A 129 6.12 -4.44 51.66
N ASP A 130 5.96 -4.51 50.33
CA ASP A 130 4.66 -4.65 49.66
C ASP A 130 4.07 -6.09 49.77
N SER A 131 4.84 -7.06 50.28
CA SER A 131 4.45 -8.47 50.41
C SER A 131 4.05 -8.90 51.83
N GLN A 132 4.12 -8.00 52.82
CA GLN A 132 3.63 -8.21 54.20
C GLN A 132 2.33 -7.44 54.46
#